data_AF-X1JHK2-F1
#
_entry.id   AF-X1JHK2-F1
#
_cell.length_a   1.000
_cell.length_b   1.000
_cell.length_c   1.000
_cell.angle_alpha   90.00
_cell.angle_beta   90.00
_cell.angle_gamma   90.00
#
_symmetry.space_group_name_H-M   'P 1'
#
loop_
_entity.id
_entity.type
_entity.pdbx_description
1 polymer ?
#
loop_
_entity_poly.entity_id
_entity_poly.type
_entity_poly.pdbx_seq_one_letter_code
_entity_poly.pdbx_strand_id
1 'polypeptide(L)'
;MKGETVGGLLHWVHNGKISRCFTTGSVEAPTFSAAGFIVENYGGVIEDCWTRCSVIGPIQRAGFVRYNGSGAIRRSYSAGLISEGYRDGFCDSNYATIDDCFWDIEVSGHTSSNGGT
;
A
#
# COMPACT_ATOMS: atom_id res chain seq x y z
N MET A 1 -12.22 6.35 -1.68
CA MET A 1 -12.27 6.12 -3.14
C MET A 1 -12.92 4.77 -3.41
N LYS A 2 -13.64 4.60 -4.54
CA LYS A 2 -14.28 3.33 -4.94
C LYS A 2 -13.92 2.94 -6.38
N GLY A 3 -13.73 1.64 -6.64
CA GLY A 3 -13.39 1.10 -7.97
C GLY A 3 -12.97 -0.37 -7.89
N GLU A 4 -12.83 -1.07 -9.02
CA GLU A 4 -12.47 -2.50 -8.98
C GLU A 4 -11.07 -2.74 -8.39
N THR A 5 -10.11 -1.91 -8.81
CA THR A 5 -8.76 -1.83 -8.25
C THR A 5 -8.40 -0.39 -7.93
N VAL A 6 -8.04 -0.11 -6.66
CA VAL A 6 -7.97 1.26 -6.15
C VAL A 6 -6.74 1.49 -5.27
N GLY A 7 -6.01 2.56 -5.55
CA GLY A 7 -4.99 3.11 -4.65
C GLY A 7 -5.49 4.41 -4.02
N GLY A 8 -5.11 4.66 -2.77
CA GLY A 8 -5.54 5.88 -2.06
C GLY A 8 -5.05 7.19 -2.71
N LEU A 9 -3.90 7.17 -3.40
CA LEU A 9 -3.31 8.31 -4.10
C LEU A 9 -3.35 8.13 -5.61
N LEU A 10 -2.79 7.02 -6.11
CA LEU A 10 -2.69 6.71 -7.54
C LEU A 10 -2.88 5.21 -7.77
N HIS A 11 -3.28 4.85 -8.99
CA HIS A 11 -3.30 3.46 -9.39
C HIS A 11 -1.87 2.94 -9.62
N TRP A 12 -1.06 3.61 -10.45
CA TRP A 12 0.27 3.13 -10.81
C TRP A 12 1.30 4.26 -10.93
N VAL A 13 2.57 3.92 -10.72
CA VAL A 13 3.73 4.78 -10.95
C VAL A 13 4.68 4.08 -11.91
N HIS A 14 5.08 4.77 -12.98
CA HIS A 14 6.03 4.26 -13.95
C HIS A 14 7.18 5.26 -14.14
N ASN A 15 8.38 4.91 -13.65
CA ASN A 15 9.59 5.76 -13.69
C ASN A 15 9.40 7.18 -13.12
N GLY A 16 8.43 7.35 -12.23
CA GLY A 16 8.10 8.62 -11.58
C GLY A 16 8.60 8.70 -10.15
N LYS A 17 8.53 9.90 -9.56
CA LYS A 17 8.83 10.11 -8.13
C LYS A 17 7.59 10.59 -7.39
N ILE A 18 7.25 9.90 -6.30
CA ILE A 18 6.31 10.39 -5.29
C ILE A 18 7.12 10.62 -4.01
N SER A 19 7.01 11.81 -3.43
CA SER A 19 7.73 12.10 -2.20
C SER A 19 6.97 13.04 -1.29
N ARG A 20 7.01 12.80 0.03
CA ARG A 20 6.37 13.66 1.04
C ARG A 20 4.86 13.81 0.82
N CYS A 21 4.21 12.70 0.50
CA CYS A 21 2.78 12.64 0.25
C CYS A 21 2.08 11.74 1.26
N PHE A 22 0.79 11.96 1.47
CA PHE A 22 0.00 11.14 2.38
C PHE A 22 -1.43 10.94 1.93
N THR A 23 -2.05 9.88 2.44
CA THR A 23 -3.48 9.59 2.25
C THR A 23 -4.16 9.28 3.57
N THR A 24 -5.41 9.71 3.70
CA THR A 24 -6.28 9.44 4.86
C THR A 24 -7.70 9.15 4.38
N GLY A 25 -8.50 8.50 5.22
CA GLY A 25 -9.92 8.21 4.93
C GLY A 25 -10.14 6.73 4.65
N SER A 26 -10.90 6.42 3.59
CA SER A 26 -11.25 5.04 3.24
C SER A 26 -11.04 4.75 1.75
N VAL A 27 -10.44 3.60 1.46
CA VAL A 27 -10.24 3.03 0.13
C VAL A 27 -11.05 1.73 0.07
N GLU A 28 -12.03 1.68 -0.83
CA GLU A 28 -12.94 0.54 -0.93
C GLU A 28 -12.92 -0.02 -2.36
N ALA A 29 -12.49 -1.27 -2.51
CA ALA A 29 -12.52 -2.00 -3.77
C ALA A 29 -13.50 -3.16 -3.68
N PRO A 30 -14.75 -3.03 -4.17
CA PRO A 30 -15.80 -4.01 -3.93
C PRO A 30 -15.59 -5.36 -4.64
N THR A 31 -14.69 -5.42 -5.62
CA THR A 31 -14.52 -6.61 -6.47
C THR A 31 -13.12 -7.20 -6.46
N PHE A 32 -12.06 -6.39 -6.49
CA PHE A 32 -10.72 -6.92 -6.73
C PHE A 32 -9.70 -6.52 -5.66
N SER A 33 -9.00 -5.40 -5.83
CA SER A 33 -7.83 -5.09 -5.00
C SER A 33 -7.75 -3.65 -4.53
N ALA A 34 -7.22 -3.44 -3.33
CA ALA A 34 -7.07 -2.12 -2.76
C ALA A 34 -5.70 -1.92 -2.10
N ALA A 35 -5.17 -0.70 -2.19
CA ALA A 35 -3.98 -0.30 -1.46
C ALA A 35 -4.19 1.06 -0.80
N GLY A 36 -3.72 1.21 0.43
CA GLY A 36 -3.86 2.46 1.19
C GLY A 36 -3.20 3.66 0.51
N PHE A 37 -2.13 3.44 -0.26
CA PHE A 37 -1.39 4.50 -0.94
C PHE A 37 -1.38 4.35 -2.46
N ILE A 38 -0.74 3.30 -3.03
CA ILE A 38 -0.69 3.08 -4.48
C ILE A 38 -0.89 1.61 -4.84
N VAL A 39 -1.43 1.30 -6.02
CA VAL A 39 -1.59 -0.12 -6.41
C VAL A 39 -0.26 -0.67 -6.93
N GLU A 40 0.36 -0.04 -7.93
CA GLU A 40 1.54 -0.62 -8.62
C GLU A 40 2.71 0.35 -8.75
N ASN A 41 3.92 -0.13 -8.50
CA ASN A 41 5.17 0.61 -8.70
C ASN A 41 6.11 -0.13 -9.67
N TYR A 42 6.35 0.46 -10.85
CA TYR A 42 7.27 -0.04 -11.88
C TYR A 42 8.35 0.99 -12.15
N GLY A 43 9.55 0.76 -11.63
CA GLY A 43 10.70 1.67 -11.78
C GLY A 43 10.54 3.04 -11.10
N GLY A 44 9.43 3.26 -10.37
CA GLY A 44 9.18 4.50 -9.64
C GLY A 44 9.89 4.54 -8.30
N VAL A 45 10.08 5.75 -7.78
CA VAL A 45 10.61 6.02 -6.44
C VAL A 45 9.50 6.61 -5.58
N ILE A 46 9.23 5.95 -4.45
CA ILE A 46 8.28 6.42 -3.44
C ILE A 46 9.05 6.61 -2.15
N GLU A 47 9.06 7.82 -1.61
CA GLU A 47 9.83 8.10 -0.40
C GLU A 47 9.17 9.10 0.54
N ASP A 48 9.37 8.93 1.85
CA ASP A 48 8.87 9.85 2.87
C ASP A 48 7.34 10.00 2.81
N CYS A 49 6.64 8.89 2.56
CA CYS A 49 5.20 8.87 2.33
C CYS A 49 4.46 8.05 3.39
N TRP A 50 3.20 8.37 3.64
CA TRP A 50 2.42 7.63 4.64
C TRP A 50 0.94 7.51 4.34
N THR A 51 0.29 6.53 4.94
CA THR A 51 -1.17 6.39 4.84
C THR A 51 -1.80 5.98 6.16
N ARG A 52 -3.00 6.51 6.42
CA ARG A 52 -3.91 6.07 7.49
C ARG A 52 -5.28 5.67 6.93
N CYS A 53 -5.32 5.31 5.64
CA CYS A 53 -6.56 4.88 5.01
C CYS A 53 -7.04 3.54 5.58
N SER A 54 -8.32 3.45 5.91
CA SER A 54 -8.98 2.15 6.05
C SER A 54 -9.10 1.50 4.67
N VAL A 55 -8.64 0.27 4.52
CA VAL A 55 -8.63 -0.48 3.26
C VAL A 55 -9.68 -1.60 3.33
N ILE A 56 -10.68 -1.52 2.45
CA ILE A 56 -11.84 -2.41 2.42
C ILE A 56 -11.93 -3.07 1.03
N GLY A 57 -12.06 -4.40 0.97
CA GLY A 57 -12.27 -5.12 -0.29
C GLY A 57 -12.32 -6.63 -0.08
N PRO A 58 -12.66 -7.47 -1.07
CA PRO A 58 -12.84 -8.90 -0.84
C PRO A 58 -11.58 -9.75 -1.04
N ILE A 59 -10.66 -9.35 -1.94
CA ILE A 59 -9.57 -10.24 -2.41
C ILE A 59 -8.20 -9.77 -1.89
N GLN A 60 -7.52 -8.87 -2.60
CA GLN A 60 -6.15 -8.46 -2.32
C GLN A 60 -6.10 -7.09 -1.67
N ARG A 61 -5.47 -6.98 -0.50
CA ARG A 61 -5.32 -5.71 0.21
C ARG A 61 -3.91 -5.54 0.74
N ALA A 62 -3.38 -4.35 0.52
CA ALA A 62 -2.13 -3.93 1.13
C ALA A 62 -2.31 -2.61 1.89
N GLY A 63 -1.68 -2.50 3.05
CA GLY A 63 -1.75 -1.27 3.84
C GLY A 63 -1.12 -0.07 3.14
N PHE A 64 -0.10 -0.26 2.29
CA PHE A 64 0.58 0.81 1.57
C PHE A 64 0.57 0.60 0.05
N VAL A 65 1.21 -0.48 -0.43
CA VAL A 65 1.39 -0.76 -1.85
C VAL A 65 0.98 -2.19 -2.20
N ARG A 66 0.17 -2.41 -3.24
CA ARG A 66 -0.16 -3.80 -3.62
C ARG A 66 1.05 -4.48 -4.25
N TYR A 67 1.63 -3.87 -5.29
CA TYR A 67 2.70 -4.50 -6.07
C TYR A 67 3.89 -3.55 -6.27
N ASN A 68 5.08 -3.95 -5.84
CA ASN A 68 6.35 -3.28 -6.09
C ASN A 68 7.22 -4.16 -6.99
N GLY A 69 7.17 -3.95 -8.31
CA GLY A 69 7.81 -4.83 -9.28
C GLY A 69 9.28 -4.53 -9.53
N SER A 70 9.57 -3.28 -9.89
CA SER A 70 10.93 -2.83 -10.25
C SER A 70 11.29 -1.46 -9.67
N GLY A 71 10.47 -0.95 -8.76
CA GLY A 71 10.67 0.35 -8.13
C GLY A 71 11.36 0.30 -6.76
N ALA A 72 11.46 1.45 -6.12
CA ALA A 72 11.99 1.57 -4.76
C ALA A 72 11.02 2.33 -3.86
N ILE A 73 10.80 1.79 -2.67
CA ILE A 73 9.97 2.39 -1.63
C ILE A 73 10.82 2.58 -0.39
N ARG A 74 10.87 3.79 0.15
CA ARG A 74 11.78 4.16 1.25
C ARG A 74 11.08 4.99 2.31
N ARG A 75 11.47 4.86 3.58
CA ARG A 75 11.07 5.78 4.67
C ARG A 75 9.56 6.06 4.68
N SER A 76 8.76 5.00 4.55
CA SER A 76 7.32 5.13 4.33
C SER A 76 6.53 4.19 5.24
N TYR A 77 5.32 4.56 5.65
CA TYR A 77 4.57 3.73 6.59
C TYR A 77 3.06 3.68 6.35
N SER A 78 2.43 2.59 6.80
CA SER A 78 0.97 2.46 6.87
C SER A 78 0.48 2.32 8.31
N ALA A 79 -0.54 3.07 8.69
CA ALA A 79 -1.19 3.00 10.00
C ALA A 79 -2.72 3.05 9.86
N GLY A 80 -3.22 2.38 8.82
CA GLY A 80 -4.65 2.26 8.53
C GLY A 80 -5.17 0.84 8.78
N LEU A 81 -6.45 0.74 9.12
CA LEU A 81 -7.14 -0.54 9.29
C LEU A 81 -7.22 -1.28 7.95
N ILE A 82 -7.03 -2.60 7.95
CA ILE A 82 -7.27 -3.45 6.78
C ILE A 82 -8.35 -4.47 7.15
N SER A 83 -9.51 -4.43 6.49
CA SER A 83 -10.61 -5.34 6.81
C SER A 83 -10.29 -6.80 6.46
N GLU A 84 -10.81 -7.81 7.18
CA GLU A 84 -11.35 -9.09 6.65
C GLU A 84 -10.78 -9.86 5.40
N GLY A 85 -9.63 -10.58 5.39
CA GLY A 85 -9.23 -11.59 4.34
C GLY A 85 -7.71 -11.75 4.03
N TYR A 86 -7.32 -12.04 2.77
CA TYR A 86 -5.89 -12.19 2.33
C TYR A 86 -5.18 -10.84 2.32
N ARG A 87 -4.14 -10.70 3.16
CA ARG A 87 -3.72 -9.40 3.68
C ARG A 87 -2.22 -9.29 3.95
N ASP A 88 -1.67 -8.17 3.53
CA ASP A 88 -0.32 -7.74 3.88
C ASP A 88 -0.33 -6.34 4.50
N GLY A 89 0.38 -6.21 5.61
CA GLY A 89 0.41 -4.99 6.42
C GLY A 89 0.95 -3.76 5.68
N PHE A 90 1.94 -3.95 4.80
CA PHE A 90 2.55 -2.86 4.03
C PHE A 90 2.48 -3.12 2.52
N CYS A 91 3.08 -4.22 2.05
CA CYS A 91 3.17 -4.65 0.66
C CYS A 91 2.66 -6.08 0.41
N ASP A 92 1.80 -6.26 -0.59
CA ASP A 92 1.24 -7.57 -0.99
C ASP A 92 2.17 -8.38 -1.91
N SER A 93 2.92 -7.75 -2.79
CA SER A 93 3.90 -8.43 -3.64
C SER A 93 5.08 -7.53 -3.91
N ASN A 94 6.27 -7.98 -3.52
CA ASN A 94 7.50 -7.22 -3.69
C ASN A 94 8.55 -8.03 -4.46
N TYR A 95 9.04 -7.46 -5.55
CA TYR A 95 10.14 -7.98 -6.36
C TYR A 95 11.32 -6.98 -6.43
N ALA A 96 11.26 -5.91 -5.64
CA ALA A 96 12.25 -4.84 -5.65
C ALA A 96 12.54 -4.31 -4.23
N THR A 97 13.02 -3.07 -4.10
CA THR A 97 13.50 -2.53 -2.83
C THR A 97 12.36 -1.92 -2.02
N ILE A 98 12.23 -2.37 -0.76
CA ILE A 98 11.45 -1.73 0.29
C ILE A 98 12.38 -1.58 1.49
N ASP A 99 12.64 -0.35 1.90
CA ASP A 99 13.70 0.02 2.88
C ASP A 99 13.19 1.07 3.87
N ASP A 100 13.51 0.95 5.16
CA ASP A 100 12.97 1.81 6.22
C ASP A 100 11.43 2.01 6.11
N CYS A 101 10.70 0.92 5.86
CA CYS A 101 9.26 0.95 5.74
C CYS A 101 8.60 0.12 6.84
N PHE A 102 7.46 0.59 7.34
CA PHE A 102 6.81 0.03 8.53
C PHE A 102 5.29 -0.01 8.36
N TRP A 103 4.62 -0.88 9.12
CA TRP A 103 3.18 -0.78 9.29
C TRP A 103 2.76 -1.03 10.74
N ASP A 104 1.62 -0.47 11.11
CA ASP A 104 1.04 -0.66 12.42
C ASP A 104 0.35 -2.03 12.51
N ILE A 105 0.98 -3.00 13.16
CA ILE A 105 0.47 -4.37 13.31
C ILE A 105 -0.83 -4.42 14.14
N GLU A 106 -1.01 -3.49 15.08
CA GLU A 106 -2.16 -3.46 15.98
C GLU A 106 -3.38 -2.89 15.25
N VAL A 107 -3.20 -1.78 14.54
CA VAL A 107 -4.28 -1.12 13.81
C VAL A 107 -4.66 -1.90 12.55
N SER A 108 -3.67 -2.42 11.83
CA SER A 108 -3.95 -3.20 10.61
C SER A 108 -4.54 -4.57 10.94
N GLY A 109 -4.20 -5.15 12.09
CA GLY A 109 -4.52 -6.54 12.43
C GLY A 109 -3.62 -7.56 11.71
N HIS A 110 -2.50 -7.12 11.12
CA HIS A 110 -1.59 -7.95 10.33
C HIS A 110 -0.18 -7.98 10.88
N THR A 111 0.35 -9.19 11.03
CA THR A 111 1.71 -9.43 11.51
C THR A 111 2.71 -9.76 10.41
N SER A 112 2.26 -9.78 9.13
CA SER A 112 3.10 -10.11 7.98
C SER A 112 2.96 -9.11 6.85
N SER A 113 4.03 -9.00 6.05
CA SER A 113 4.05 -8.29 4.78
C SER A 113 5.19 -8.79 3.89
N ASN A 114 5.08 -8.64 2.56
CA ASN A 114 6.18 -8.90 1.62
C ASN A 114 7.26 -7.81 1.56
N GLY A 115 7.24 -6.88 2.52
CA GLY A 115 8.31 -5.88 2.71
C GLY A 115 7.95 -4.90 3.81
N GLY A 116 8.98 -4.22 4.32
CA GLY A 116 8.89 -3.47 5.57
C GLY A 116 9.07 -4.35 6.79
N THR A 117 9.27 -3.73 7.96
CA THR A 117 9.51 -4.40 9.25
C THR A 117 8.73 -3.77 10.38
#